data_AF-A0A803SLM5-F1
#
_entry.id   AF-A0A803SLM5-F1
#
_cell.length_a   1.000
_cell.length_b   1.000
_cell.length_c   1.000
_cell.angle_alpha   90.00
_cell.angle_beta   90.00
_cell.angle_gamma   90.00
#
_symmetry.space_group_name_H-M   'P 1'
#
loop_
_entity.id
_entity.type
_entity.pdbx_description
1 polymer ?
#
loop_
_entity_poly.entity_id
_entity_poly.type
_entity_poly.pdbx_seq_one_letter_code
_entity_poly.pdbx_strand_id
1 'polypeptide(L)'
;MKSRTFCIQSMCSLQWCEPFEFSFRNPACVPVIQCSFGAHLLPFGFQRMDPTGVKVLETAEDIQERRQQVLDRYHRFKELSTLRRQKLEDSYRFQFFQRDADELEKWIQEKLQIASDENYKDPTNLQGKLQKHQAFEAEVQANSGAIVKLDETGNLMITEGHFSSETIRTRMQELHRQWELLLEKMREKGIKLQQAQKLVQYLRECEDVMDWINDKVAGFGPKRMGF
;
A
#
# COMPACT_ATOMS: atom_id res chain seq x y z
N MET A 1 -54.74 -48.84 16.24
CA MET A 1 -55.11 -47.51 16.78
C MET A 1 -53.85 -46.66 16.91
N LYS A 2 -53.84 -45.47 16.25
CA LYS A 2 -53.05 -44.24 16.50
C LYS A 2 -51.51 -44.23 16.33
N SER A 3 -51.09 -43.85 15.11
CA SER A 3 -50.20 -42.75 14.69
C SER A 3 -49.30 -41.99 15.70
N ARG A 4 -48.03 -41.75 15.30
CA ARG A 4 -47.22 -40.48 15.34
C ARG A 4 -45.77 -40.78 14.85
N THR A 5 -45.32 -40.32 13.68
CA THR A 5 -44.75 -39.00 13.28
C THR A 5 -43.26 -38.78 13.62
N PHE A 6 -42.51 -38.47 12.55
CA PHE A 6 -41.11 -38.06 12.38
C PHE A 6 -40.53 -37.04 13.39
N CYS A 7 -39.21 -37.13 13.65
CA CYS A 7 -38.27 -35.99 13.60
C CYS A 7 -36.81 -36.49 13.55
N ILE A 8 -36.15 -36.36 12.40
CA ILE A 8 -34.68 -36.53 12.26
C ILE A 8 -34.07 -35.15 12.51
N GLN A 9 -33.25 -35.04 13.55
CA GLN A 9 -32.54 -33.82 13.90
C GLN A 9 -31.47 -33.46 12.86
N SER A 10 -31.53 -32.19 12.49
CA SER A 10 -30.61 -31.41 11.68
C SER A 10 -29.36 -31.04 12.47
N MET A 11 -28.17 -31.18 11.88
CA MET A 11 -27.00 -30.38 12.21
C MET A 11 -26.24 -30.06 10.91
N CYS A 12 -26.61 -28.92 10.30
CA CYS A 12 -25.84 -28.25 9.27
C CYS A 12 -25.19 -27.01 9.92
N SER A 13 -23.93 -27.12 10.31
CA SER A 13 -23.12 -26.00 10.80
C SER A 13 -22.52 -25.26 9.61
N LEU A 14 -23.22 -24.22 9.15
CA LEU A 14 -22.62 -23.12 8.40
C LEU A 14 -22.84 -21.86 9.24
N GLN A 15 -21.81 -21.52 10.00
CA GLN A 15 -21.75 -20.32 10.81
C GLN A 15 -21.63 -19.11 9.87
N TRP A 16 -22.68 -18.30 9.88
CA TRP A 16 -22.72 -16.95 9.35
C TRP A 16 -21.72 -16.08 10.12
N CYS A 17 -20.83 -15.38 9.41
CA CYS A 17 -20.10 -14.24 9.96
C CYS A 17 -20.78 -12.94 9.50
N GLU A 18 -21.00 -12.09 10.49
CA GLU A 18 -21.74 -10.82 10.56
C GLU A 18 -21.45 -9.77 9.44
N PRO A 19 -22.37 -8.81 9.24
CA PRO A 19 -22.21 -7.70 8.29
C PRO A 19 -21.35 -6.57 8.89
N PHE A 20 -20.27 -6.20 8.21
CA PHE A 20 -19.53 -4.98 8.53
C PHE A 20 -20.24 -3.77 7.93
N GLU A 21 -20.73 -2.87 8.79
CA GLU A 21 -21.24 -1.55 8.42
C GLU A 21 -20.13 -0.70 7.80
N PHE A 22 -20.37 -0.18 6.59
CA PHE A 22 -19.48 0.76 5.91
C PHE A 22 -20.03 2.18 6.08
N SER A 23 -19.39 2.99 6.94
CA SER A 23 -19.66 4.42 7.04
C SER A 23 -18.97 5.14 5.88
N PHE A 24 -19.76 5.59 4.90
CA PHE A 24 -19.34 6.47 3.82
C PHE A 24 -18.87 7.82 4.39
N ARG A 25 -17.60 8.17 4.16
CA ARG A 25 -17.14 9.56 4.33
C ARG A 25 -16.04 9.93 3.32
N ASN A 26 -16.39 10.05 2.03
CA ASN A 26 -16.02 11.17 1.12
C ASN A 26 -16.52 10.90 -0.32
N PRO A 27 -17.23 11.83 -1.01
CA PRO A 27 -17.90 11.56 -2.28
C PRO A 27 -17.10 11.88 -3.57
N ALA A 28 -15.78 12.04 -3.54
CA ALA A 28 -15.06 12.67 -4.67
C ALA A 28 -14.31 11.74 -5.65
N CYS A 29 -14.18 10.44 -5.42
CA CYS A 29 -13.40 9.57 -6.33
C CYS A 29 -13.99 8.16 -6.42
N VAL A 30 -15.03 7.98 -7.24
CA VAL A 30 -15.38 6.65 -7.76
C VAL A 30 -15.11 6.68 -9.26
N PRO A 31 -14.12 5.92 -9.79
CA PRO A 31 -14.00 5.75 -11.22
C PRO A 31 -15.21 4.93 -11.69
N VAL A 32 -16.06 5.59 -12.46
CA VAL A 32 -17.15 4.96 -13.21
C VAL A 32 -16.52 3.93 -14.13
N ILE A 33 -16.65 2.64 -13.80
CA ILE A 33 -16.39 1.56 -14.75
C ILE A 33 -17.53 1.60 -15.77
N GLN A 34 -17.34 2.41 -16.81
CA GLN A 34 -18.18 2.41 -18.01
C GLN A 34 -17.92 1.08 -18.75
N CYS A 35 -18.73 0.06 -18.46
CA CYS A 35 -18.86 -1.09 -19.34
C CYS A 35 -19.70 -0.67 -20.56
N SER A 36 -19.03 -0.27 -21.63
CA SER A 36 -19.61 -0.05 -22.95
C SER A 36 -20.14 -1.38 -23.51
N PHE A 37 -21.40 -1.72 -23.21
CA PHE A 37 -22.09 -2.81 -23.90
C PHE A 37 -22.44 -2.36 -25.32
N GLY A 38 -21.62 -2.76 -26.28
CA GLY A 38 -21.93 -2.66 -27.70
C GLY A 38 -23.11 -3.55 -28.04
N ALA A 39 -24.23 -2.94 -28.38
CA ALA A 39 -25.43 -3.62 -28.87
C ALA A 39 -25.18 -4.10 -30.32
N HIS A 40 -24.71 -5.34 -30.48
CA HIS A 40 -24.76 -6.01 -31.78
C HIS A 40 -26.13 -6.66 -31.97
N LEU A 41 -26.96 -5.99 -32.77
CA LEU A 41 -28.23 -6.51 -33.30
C LEU A 41 -27.95 -7.73 -34.19
N LEU A 42 -28.38 -8.91 -33.74
CA LEU A 42 -28.53 -10.09 -34.60
C LEU A 42 -29.94 -10.08 -35.23
N PRO A 43 -30.10 -10.47 -36.50
CA PRO A 43 -31.40 -10.52 -37.15
C PRO A 43 -32.10 -11.82 -36.75
N PHE A 44 -32.96 -11.78 -35.72
CA PHE A 44 -33.86 -12.88 -35.42
C PHE A 44 -35.10 -12.80 -36.31
N GLY A 45 -35.25 -13.80 -37.19
CA GLY A 45 -36.47 -14.03 -37.95
C GLY A 45 -37.67 -14.23 -37.01
N PHE A 46 -38.73 -13.48 -37.29
CA PHE A 46 -39.96 -13.43 -36.50
C PHE A 46 -40.80 -14.69 -36.78
N GLN A 47 -40.75 -15.69 -35.89
CA GLN A 47 -41.75 -16.78 -35.85
C GLN A 47 -42.88 -16.41 -34.88
N ARG A 48 -44.12 -16.57 -35.35
CA ARG A 48 -45.37 -16.32 -34.62
C ARG A 48 -45.36 -16.97 -33.22
N MET A 49 -45.62 -16.17 -32.18
CA MET A 49 -45.89 -16.63 -30.81
C MET A 49 -47.39 -16.84 -30.58
N ASP A 50 -47.75 -17.93 -29.90
CA ASP A 50 -49.10 -18.27 -29.44
C ASP A 50 -49.44 -17.50 -28.14
N PRO A 51 -50.71 -17.07 -27.88
CA PRO A 51 -51.06 -16.06 -26.89
C PRO A 51 -51.05 -16.54 -25.42
N THR A 52 -50.50 -17.72 -25.14
CA THR A 52 -50.24 -18.18 -23.76
C THR A 52 -48.76 -18.44 -23.45
N GLY A 53 -47.83 -18.23 -24.40
CA GLY A 53 -46.38 -18.20 -24.17
C GLY A 53 -45.73 -19.47 -23.57
N VAL A 54 -46.52 -20.49 -23.25
CA VAL A 54 -46.09 -21.79 -22.75
C VAL A 54 -46.28 -22.78 -23.88
N LYS A 55 -45.18 -23.16 -24.54
CA LYS A 55 -45.19 -24.33 -25.44
C LYS A 55 -45.67 -25.53 -24.61
N VAL A 56 -46.77 -26.15 -25.02
CA VAL A 56 -47.20 -27.44 -24.48
C VAL A 56 -46.10 -28.44 -24.83
N LEU A 57 -45.44 -29.02 -23.82
CA LEU A 57 -44.40 -30.02 -24.01
C LEU A 57 -45.12 -31.36 -24.25
N GLU A 58 -45.31 -31.71 -25.51
CA GLU A 58 -46.15 -32.86 -25.89
C GLU A 58 -45.35 -34.17 -25.95
N THR A 59 -44.06 -34.09 -26.26
CA THR A 59 -43.18 -35.25 -26.41
C THR A 59 -42.05 -35.27 -25.38
N ALA A 60 -41.48 -36.47 -25.15
CA ALA A 60 -40.28 -36.61 -24.31
C ALA A 60 -39.08 -35.80 -24.85
N GLU A 61 -39.03 -35.61 -26.17
CA GLU A 61 -38.02 -34.82 -26.87
C GLU A 61 -38.16 -33.32 -26.57
N ASP A 62 -39.38 -32.77 -26.57
CA ASP A 62 -39.65 -31.37 -26.20
C ASP A 62 -39.22 -31.07 -24.75
N ILE A 63 -39.53 -31.99 -23.84
CA ILE A 63 -39.13 -31.88 -22.42
C ILE A 63 -37.60 -31.91 -22.31
N GLN A 64 -36.94 -32.78 -23.06
CA GLN A 64 -35.48 -32.91 -23.04
C GLN A 64 -34.79 -31.67 -23.64
N GLU A 65 -35.29 -31.13 -24.75
CA GLU A 65 -34.78 -29.90 -25.34
C GLU A 65 -34.94 -28.73 -24.37
N ARG A 66 -36.12 -28.59 -23.75
CA ARG A 66 -36.37 -27.52 -22.78
C ARG A 66 -35.48 -27.63 -21.55
N ARG A 67 -35.27 -28.85 -21.04
CA ARG A 67 -34.32 -29.13 -19.96
C ARG A 67 -32.92 -28.70 -20.35
N GLN A 68 -32.44 -29.05 -21.55
CA GLN A 68 -31.11 -28.68 -22.01
C GLN A 68 -30.94 -27.16 -22.09
N GLN A 69 -31.91 -26.44 -22.67
CA GLN A 69 -31.89 -24.98 -22.75
C GLN A 69 -31.81 -24.33 -21.35
N VAL A 70 -32.53 -24.87 -20.37
CA VAL A 70 -32.50 -24.36 -18.98
C VAL A 70 -31.14 -24.63 -18.35
N LEU A 71 -30.57 -25.83 -18.54
CA LEU A 71 -29.24 -26.17 -18.04
C LEU A 71 -28.17 -25.27 -18.65
N ASP A 72 -28.18 -25.07 -19.97
CA ASP A 72 -27.21 -24.22 -20.67
C ASP A 72 -27.28 -22.77 -20.18
N ARG A 73 -28.51 -22.24 -20.00
CA ARG A 73 -28.72 -20.90 -19.43
C ARG A 73 -28.21 -20.80 -17.99
N TYR A 74 -28.44 -21.83 -17.18
CA TYR A 74 -27.95 -21.89 -15.81
C TYR A 74 -26.42 -21.93 -15.75
N HIS A 75 -25.77 -22.76 -16.58
CA HIS A 75 -24.31 -22.84 -16.68
C HIS A 75 -23.72 -21.48 -17.08
N ARG A 76 -24.25 -20.85 -18.13
CA ARG A 76 -23.82 -19.52 -18.57
C ARG A 76 -24.02 -18.46 -17.48
N PHE A 77 -25.14 -18.48 -16.77
CA PHE A 77 -25.38 -17.57 -15.66
C PHE A 77 -24.37 -17.76 -14.54
N LYS A 78 -24.07 -19.02 -14.17
CA LYS A 78 -23.09 -19.36 -13.14
C LYS A 78 -21.68 -18.90 -13.50
N GLU A 79 -21.27 -19.08 -14.75
CA GLU A 79 -19.98 -18.61 -15.27
C GLU A 79 -19.88 -17.07 -15.20
N LEU A 80 -20.89 -16.37 -15.71
CA LEU A 80 -20.94 -14.89 -15.68
C LEU A 80 -20.95 -14.34 -14.24
N SER A 81 -21.68 -14.99 -13.35
CA SER A 81 -21.72 -14.63 -11.93
C SER A 81 -20.36 -14.81 -11.26
N THR A 82 -19.68 -15.93 -11.54
CA THR A 82 -18.34 -16.22 -11.02
C THR A 82 -17.31 -15.21 -11.54
N LEU A 83 -17.33 -14.92 -12.85
CA LEU A 83 -16.45 -13.92 -13.45
C LEU A 83 -16.69 -12.52 -12.86
N ARG A 84 -17.96 -12.14 -12.64
CA ARG A 84 -18.29 -10.86 -12.02
C ARG A 84 -17.74 -10.79 -10.59
N ARG A 85 -17.87 -11.86 -9.82
CA ARG A 85 -17.32 -11.92 -8.46
C ARG A 85 -15.79 -11.74 -8.47
N GLN A 86 -15.08 -12.47 -9.32
CA GLN A 86 -13.63 -12.35 -9.48
C GLN A 86 -13.21 -10.91 -9.81
N LYS A 87 -13.86 -10.27 -10.79
CA LYS A 87 -13.56 -8.87 -11.15
C LYS A 87 -13.78 -7.88 -10.01
N LEU A 88 -14.79 -8.11 -9.16
CA LEU A 88 -15.05 -7.28 -7.98
C LEU A 88 -13.99 -7.49 -6.91
N GLU A 89 -13.59 -8.74 -6.65
CA GLU A 89 -12.52 -9.10 -5.73
C GLU A 89 -11.19 -8.47 -6.17
N ASP A 90 -10.85 -8.57 -7.45
CA ASP A 90 -9.66 -7.93 -8.03
C ASP A 90 -9.69 -6.41 -7.89
N SER A 91 -10.82 -5.78 -8.26
CA SER A 91 -10.97 -4.33 -8.13
C SER A 91 -10.83 -3.85 -6.68
N TYR A 92 -11.38 -4.61 -5.73
CA TYR A 92 -11.25 -4.33 -4.31
C TYR A 92 -9.79 -4.41 -3.85
N ARG A 93 -9.10 -5.50 -4.18
CA ARG A 93 -7.67 -5.67 -3.85
C ARG A 93 -6.81 -4.55 -4.41
N PHE A 94 -7.10 -4.11 -5.65
CA PHE A 94 -6.39 -3.00 -6.27
C PHE A 94 -6.59 -1.68 -5.52
N GLN A 95 -7.80 -1.39 -5.03
CA GLN A 95 -8.04 -0.19 -4.23
C GLN A 95 -7.28 -0.21 -2.90
N PHE A 96 -7.19 -1.38 -2.26
CA PHE A 96 -6.40 -1.55 -1.04
C PHE A 96 -4.92 -1.32 -1.31
N PHE A 97 -4.37 -1.95 -2.35
CA PHE A 97 -2.99 -1.73 -2.78
C PHE A 97 -2.69 -0.26 -3.03
N GLN A 98 -3.57 0.46 -3.75
CA GLN A 98 -3.36 1.87 -4.05
C GLN A 98 -3.36 2.74 -2.80
N ARG A 99 -4.31 2.51 -1.88
CA ARG A 99 -4.35 3.24 -0.61
C ARG A 99 -3.07 3.02 0.19
N ASP A 100 -2.62 1.78 0.31
CA ASP A 100 -1.43 1.44 1.10
C ASP A 100 -0.15 2.00 0.42
N ALA A 101 -0.11 2.02 -0.91
CA ALA A 101 0.94 2.68 -1.69
C ALA A 101 0.97 4.21 -1.48
N ASP A 102 -0.18 4.86 -1.49
CA ASP A 102 -0.30 6.30 -1.27
C ASP A 102 0.06 6.70 0.17
N GLU A 103 -0.33 5.90 1.15
CA GLU A 103 0.05 6.10 2.55
C GLU A 103 1.57 5.99 2.73
N LEU A 104 2.19 4.97 2.12
CA LEU A 104 3.63 4.81 2.13
C LEU A 104 4.34 5.96 1.42
N GLU A 105 3.86 6.38 0.23
CA GLU A 105 4.42 7.52 -0.50
C GLU A 105 4.41 8.78 0.36
N LYS A 106 3.26 9.10 0.97
CA LYS A 106 3.11 10.27 1.82
C LYS A 106 4.11 10.23 2.98
N TRP A 107 4.22 9.09 3.64
CA TRP A 107 5.19 8.92 4.73
C TRP A 107 6.63 9.12 4.23
N ILE A 108 7.01 8.55 3.08
CA ILE A 108 8.36 8.73 2.51
C ILE A 108 8.62 10.21 2.21
N GLN A 109 7.67 10.91 1.60
CA GLN A 109 7.79 12.34 1.29
C GLN A 109 7.97 13.19 2.54
N GLU A 110 7.22 12.91 3.61
CA GLU A 110 7.38 13.58 4.91
C GLU A 110 8.78 13.37 5.48
N LYS A 111 9.29 12.13 5.48
CA LYS A 111 10.64 11.83 5.98
C LYS A 111 11.74 12.41 5.09
N LEU A 112 11.53 12.50 3.79
CA LEU A 112 12.45 13.13 2.85
C LEU A 112 12.69 14.61 3.17
N GLN A 113 11.67 15.33 3.63
CA GLN A 113 11.85 16.73 4.06
C GLN A 113 12.81 16.83 5.25
N ILE A 114 12.68 15.93 6.22
CA ILE A 114 13.56 15.86 7.39
C ILE A 114 14.99 15.48 6.98
N ALA A 115 15.14 14.48 6.10
CA ALA A 115 16.44 14.03 5.61
C ALA A 115 17.17 15.08 4.76
N SER A 116 16.42 15.95 4.07
CA SER A 116 16.98 16.98 3.17
C SER A 116 17.32 18.29 3.86
N ASP A 117 16.94 18.47 5.12
CA ASP A 117 17.32 19.69 5.86
C ASP A 117 18.86 19.79 6.00
N GLU A 118 19.36 21.03 6.01
CA GLU A 118 20.80 21.30 6.10
C GLU A 118 21.22 21.86 7.47
N ASN A 119 20.54 21.40 8.52
CA ASN A 119 20.76 21.95 9.87
C ASN A 119 22.17 21.69 10.42
N TYR A 120 22.94 20.79 9.80
CA TYR A 120 24.33 20.46 10.15
C TYR A 120 25.32 21.61 9.88
N LYS A 121 24.95 22.61 9.07
CA LYS A 121 25.81 23.77 8.76
C LYS A 121 26.04 24.69 9.96
N ASP A 122 25.11 24.69 10.91
CA ASP A 122 25.23 25.42 12.17
C ASP A 122 25.70 24.46 13.28
N PRO A 123 26.90 24.68 13.87
CA PRO A 123 27.45 23.80 14.91
C PRO A 123 26.75 23.96 16.28
N THR A 124 25.82 24.90 16.42
CA THR A 124 25.07 25.08 17.67
C THR A 124 24.27 23.83 18.01
N ASN A 125 24.41 23.35 19.25
CA ASN A 125 23.73 22.16 19.76
C ASN A 125 23.95 20.89 18.88
N LEU A 126 25.16 20.72 18.35
CA LEU A 126 25.48 19.63 17.43
C LEU A 126 25.26 18.23 18.02
N GLN A 127 25.56 18.03 19.31
CA GLN A 127 25.30 16.75 19.98
C GLN A 127 23.81 16.39 19.98
N GLY A 128 22.93 17.37 20.20
CA GLY A 128 21.48 17.16 20.12
C GLY A 128 21.02 16.84 18.69
N LYS A 129 21.64 17.45 17.67
CA LYS A 129 21.37 17.13 16.25
C LYS A 129 21.76 15.70 15.91
N LEU A 130 22.92 15.22 16.38
CA LEU A 130 23.36 13.82 16.22
C LEU A 130 22.40 12.83 16.86
N GLN A 131 21.97 13.07 18.10
CA GLN A 131 21.01 12.20 18.80
C GLN A 131 19.67 12.14 18.07
N LYS A 132 19.16 13.29 17.60
CA LYS A 132 17.94 13.35 16.79
C LYS A 132 18.09 12.57 15.48
N HIS A 133 19.26 12.63 14.84
CA HIS A 133 19.52 11.89 13.62
C HIS A 133 19.54 10.38 13.86
N GLN A 134 20.17 9.91 14.94
CA GLN A 134 20.15 8.49 15.31
C GLN A 134 18.72 7.98 15.59
N ALA A 135 17.88 8.79 16.25
CA ALA A 135 16.48 8.45 16.46
C ALA A 135 15.70 8.38 15.12
N PHE A 136 15.99 9.30 14.20
CA PHE A 136 15.42 9.31 12.86
C PHE A 136 15.83 8.08 12.04
N GLU A 137 17.10 7.68 12.07
CA GLU A 137 17.58 6.45 11.43
C GLU A 137 16.85 5.21 11.96
N ALA A 138 16.68 5.12 13.28
CA ALA A 138 15.95 4.03 13.90
C ALA A 138 14.46 4.02 13.50
N GLU A 139 13.83 5.20 13.41
CA GLU A 139 12.44 5.33 12.93
C GLU A 139 12.29 4.85 11.48
N VAL A 140 13.20 5.28 10.59
CA VAL A 140 13.18 4.86 9.18
C VAL A 140 13.38 3.36 9.06
N GLN A 141 14.33 2.80 9.81
CA GLN A 141 14.59 1.37 9.81
C GLN A 141 13.41 0.56 10.35
N ALA A 142 12.73 1.03 11.39
CA ALA A 142 11.54 0.37 11.94
C ALA A 142 10.40 0.30 10.92
N ASN A 143 10.30 1.27 10.00
CA ASN A 143 9.27 1.30 8.97
C ASN A 143 9.63 0.54 7.68
N SER A 144 10.84 -0.01 7.57
CA SER A 144 11.27 -0.78 6.37
C SER A 144 10.36 -1.96 6.04
N GLY A 145 9.65 -2.52 7.02
CA GLY A 145 8.67 -3.59 6.77
C GLY A 145 7.45 -3.15 5.95
N ALA A 146 7.13 -1.86 5.87
CA ALA A 146 5.99 -1.36 5.11
C ALA A 146 6.19 -1.54 3.60
N ILE A 147 7.37 -1.18 3.07
CA ILE A 147 7.67 -1.35 1.64
C ILE A 147 7.72 -2.84 1.25
N VAL A 148 8.27 -3.70 2.12
CA VAL A 148 8.30 -5.15 1.91
C VAL A 148 6.89 -5.74 1.83
N LYS A 149 6.00 -5.38 2.74
CA LYS A 149 4.60 -5.86 2.72
C LYS A 149 3.83 -5.40 1.47
N LEU A 150 4.08 -4.16 1.03
CA LEU A 150 3.48 -3.65 -0.19
C LEU A 150 4.00 -4.42 -1.42
N ASP A 151 5.29 -4.76 -1.45
CA ASP A 151 5.88 -5.59 -2.49
C ASP A 151 5.30 -7.00 -2.52
N GLU A 152 5.15 -7.65 -1.35
CA GLU A 152 4.53 -8.97 -1.24
C GLU A 152 3.11 -8.95 -1.80
N THR A 153 2.33 -7.94 -1.43
CA THR A 153 0.95 -7.77 -1.90
C THR A 153 0.90 -7.53 -3.42
N GLY A 154 1.72 -6.60 -3.92
CA GLY A 154 1.75 -6.27 -5.35
C GLY A 154 2.26 -7.41 -6.22
N ASN A 155 3.31 -8.11 -5.79
CA ASN A 155 3.86 -9.27 -6.50
C ASN A 155 2.88 -10.45 -6.52
N LEU A 156 2.15 -10.68 -5.43
CA LEU A 156 1.09 -11.69 -5.40
C LEU A 156 0.00 -11.37 -6.43
N MET A 157 -0.48 -10.13 -6.48
CA MET A 157 -1.48 -9.70 -7.47
C MET A 157 -0.97 -9.86 -8.91
N ILE A 158 0.30 -9.52 -9.18
CA ILE A 158 0.90 -9.70 -10.50
C ILE A 158 0.99 -11.18 -10.88
N THR A 159 1.41 -12.03 -9.92
CA THR A 159 1.57 -13.48 -10.14
C THR A 159 0.23 -14.15 -10.45
N GLU A 160 -0.85 -13.69 -9.82
CA GLU A 160 -2.22 -14.16 -10.08
C GLU A 160 -2.83 -13.61 -11.38
N GLY A 161 -2.10 -12.79 -12.14
CA GLY A 161 -2.55 -12.27 -13.42
C GLY A 161 -3.56 -11.12 -13.33
N HIS A 162 -3.47 -10.31 -12.27
CA HIS A 162 -4.37 -9.18 -12.05
C HIS A 162 -4.38 -8.21 -13.25
N PHE A 163 -5.55 -7.68 -13.61
CA PHE A 163 -5.75 -6.86 -14.83
C PHE A 163 -4.88 -5.58 -14.87
N SER A 164 -4.52 -5.03 -13.70
CA SER A 164 -3.65 -3.84 -13.55
C SER A 164 -2.20 -4.15 -13.18
N SER A 165 -1.69 -5.34 -13.52
CA SER A 165 -0.32 -5.77 -13.17
C SER A 165 0.77 -4.76 -13.55
N GLU A 166 0.66 -4.12 -14.71
CA GLU A 166 1.66 -3.14 -15.15
C GLU A 166 1.66 -1.87 -14.28
N THR A 167 0.47 -1.39 -13.91
CA THR A 167 0.31 -0.24 -13.02
C THR A 167 0.86 -0.54 -11.63
N ILE A 168 0.58 -1.74 -11.11
CA ILE A 168 1.11 -2.20 -9.81
C ILE A 168 2.64 -2.20 -9.84
N ARG A 169 3.25 -2.81 -10.86
CA ARG A 169 4.70 -2.86 -11.02
C ARG A 169 5.33 -1.46 -11.09
N THR A 170 4.76 -0.59 -11.92
CA THR A 170 5.23 0.80 -12.07
C THR A 170 5.16 1.54 -10.73
N ARG A 171 4.05 1.38 -9.99
CA ARG A 171 3.86 2.05 -8.70
C ARG A 171 4.86 1.56 -7.66
N MET A 172 5.12 0.25 -7.60
CA MET A 172 6.14 -0.32 -6.72
C MET A 172 7.53 0.23 -7.05
N GLN A 173 7.92 0.23 -8.33
CA GLN A 173 9.23 0.76 -8.76
C GLN A 173 9.43 2.23 -8.35
N GLU A 174 8.40 3.07 -8.50
CA GLU A 174 8.49 4.47 -8.08
C GLU A 174 8.65 4.61 -6.56
N LEU A 175 7.93 3.82 -5.77
CA LEU A 175 8.09 3.81 -4.31
C LEU A 175 9.49 3.35 -3.88
N HIS A 176 10.04 2.33 -4.54
CA HIS A 176 11.44 1.91 -4.32
C HIS A 176 12.42 3.03 -4.60
N ARG A 177 12.27 3.73 -5.73
CA ARG A 177 13.12 4.87 -6.08
C ARG A 177 13.05 5.98 -5.02
N GLN A 178 11.86 6.29 -4.51
CA GLN A 178 11.69 7.29 -3.46
C GLN A 178 12.27 6.82 -2.11
N TRP A 179 12.11 5.54 -1.78
CA TRP A 179 12.68 4.93 -0.58
C TRP A 179 14.22 4.94 -0.60
N GLU A 180 14.82 4.54 -1.72
CA GLU A 180 16.28 4.61 -1.92
C GLU A 180 16.80 6.05 -1.78
N LEU A 181 16.08 7.02 -2.36
CA LEU A 181 16.42 8.43 -2.23
C LEU A 181 16.37 8.89 -0.76
N LEU A 182 15.37 8.44 0.02
CA LEU A 182 15.29 8.73 1.44
C LEU A 182 16.50 8.19 2.20
N LEU A 183 16.85 6.93 1.98
CA LEU A 183 18.02 6.31 2.61
C LEU A 183 19.31 7.05 2.25
N GLU A 184 19.46 7.44 0.99
CA GLU A 184 20.64 8.18 0.54
C GLU A 184 20.72 9.57 1.21
N LYS A 185 19.62 10.33 1.23
CA LYS A 185 19.57 11.65 1.88
C LYS A 185 19.85 11.56 3.38
N MET A 186 19.27 10.56 4.04
CA MET A 186 19.52 10.28 5.45
C MET A 186 21.02 10.02 5.70
N ARG A 187 21.62 9.12 4.91
CA ARG A 187 23.05 8.77 5.00
C ARG A 187 23.95 9.97 4.74
N GLU A 188 23.67 10.76 3.70
CA GLU A 188 24.39 12.00 3.38
C GLU A 188 24.39 12.96 4.59
N LYS A 189 23.22 13.18 5.20
CA LYS A 189 23.07 14.03 6.38
C LYS A 189 23.87 13.50 7.58
N GLY A 190 23.83 12.19 7.83
CA GLY A 190 24.61 11.54 8.89
C GLY A 190 26.11 11.78 8.75
N ILE A 191 26.65 11.60 7.54
CA ILE A 191 28.07 11.87 7.26
C ILE A 191 28.42 13.33 7.52
N LYS A 192 27.59 14.27 7.05
CA LYS A 192 27.84 15.71 7.24
C LYS A 192 27.79 16.12 8.72
N LEU A 193 26.87 15.55 9.51
CA LEU A 193 26.82 15.77 10.96
C LEU A 193 28.09 15.25 11.65
N GLN A 194 28.57 14.07 11.27
CA GLN A 194 29.83 13.53 11.81
C GLN A 194 31.05 14.37 11.42
N GLN A 195 31.09 14.89 10.19
CA GLN A 195 32.15 15.79 9.74
C GLN A 195 32.14 17.10 10.55
N ALA A 196 30.96 17.70 10.76
CA ALA A 196 30.82 18.87 11.61
C ALA A 196 31.28 18.59 13.05
N GLN A 197 31.00 17.40 13.57
CA GLN A 197 31.41 17.01 14.93
C GLN A 197 32.93 16.95 15.05
N LYS A 198 33.59 16.30 14.10
CA LYS A 198 35.05 16.22 14.04
C LYS A 198 35.69 17.60 13.95
N LEU A 199 35.11 18.50 13.14
CA LEU A 199 35.59 19.86 13.01
C LEU A 199 35.48 20.63 14.33
N VAL A 200 34.32 20.59 14.99
CA VAL A 200 34.12 21.27 16.28
C VAL A 200 35.07 20.73 17.35
N GLN A 201 35.30 19.42 17.38
CA GLN A 201 36.25 18.80 18.30
C GLN A 201 37.68 19.29 18.04
N TYR A 202 38.13 19.29 16.77
CA TYR A 202 39.44 19.78 16.39
C TYR A 202 39.65 21.27 16.76
N LEU A 203 38.62 22.11 16.56
CA LEU A 203 38.69 23.52 16.93
C LEU A 203 38.84 23.71 18.44
N ARG A 204 38.11 22.95 19.26
CA ARG A 204 38.29 22.96 20.72
C ARG A 204 39.70 22.50 21.11
N GLU A 205 40.22 21.44 20.51
CA GLU A 205 41.58 20.97 20.78
C GLU A 205 42.63 22.05 20.43
N CYS A 206 42.43 22.80 19.33
CA CYS A 206 43.25 23.95 18.99
C CYS A 206 43.16 25.07 20.04
N GLU A 207 41.95 25.39 20.51
CA GLU A 207 41.71 26.39 21.56
C GLU A 207 42.41 25.99 22.87
N ASP A 208 42.27 24.75 23.31
CA ASP A 208 42.91 24.22 24.52
C ASP A 208 44.45 24.35 24.45
N VAL A 209 45.03 24.06 23.28
CA VAL A 209 46.48 24.23 23.04
C VAL A 209 46.88 25.70 23.05
N MET A 210 46.09 26.58 22.42
CA MET A 210 46.36 28.02 22.39
C MET A 210 46.28 28.63 23.79
N ASP A 211 45.29 28.23 24.59
CA ASP A 211 45.15 28.64 25.98
C ASP A 211 46.35 28.19 26.83
N TRP A 212 46.83 26.97 26.61
CA TRP A 212 48.05 26.49 27.25
C TRP A 212 49.30 27.30 26.86
N ILE A 213 49.46 27.63 25.58
CA ILE A 213 50.57 28.47 25.10
C ILE A 213 50.49 29.85 25.77
N ASN A 214 49.30 30.47 25.81
CA ASN A 214 49.08 31.78 26.40
C ASN A 214 49.40 31.80 27.91
N ASP A 215 49.01 30.75 28.65
CA ASP A 215 49.38 30.58 30.06
C ASP A 215 50.91 30.57 30.25
N LYS A 216 51.64 29.82 29.42
CA LYS A 216 53.10 29.78 29.49
C LYS A 216 53.74 31.11 29.13
N VAL A 217 53.32 31.76 28.05
CA VAL A 217 53.84 33.07 27.64
C VAL A 217 53.62 34.12 28.74
N ALA A 218 52.47 34.11 29.41
CA ALA A 218 52.20 34.99 30.54
C ALA A 218 53.18 34.75 31.71
N GLY A 219 53.52 33.48 32.00
CA GLY A 219 54.51 33.11 33.01
C GLY A 219 55.96 33.54 32.69
N PHE A 220 56.30 33.73 31.41
CA PHE A 220 57.62 34.19 30.94
C PHE A 220 57.68 35.70 30.64
N GLY A 221 56.62 36.46 30.90
CA GLY A 221 56.61 37.92 30.76
C GLY A 221 57.72 38.59 31.60
N PRO A 222 58.23 39.76 31.19
CA PRO A 222 59.41 40.37 31.81
C PRO A 222 59.16 40.57 33.31
N LYS A 223 59.96 39.88 34.15
CA LYS A 223 60.07 40.21 35.56
C LYS A 223 60.53 41.67 35.61
N ARG A 224 59.64 42.58 36.03
CA ARG A 224 60.05 43.92 36.45
C ARG A 224 61.11 43.72 37.52
N MET A 225 62.39 43.85 37.16
CA MET A 225 63.44 44.13 38.13
C MET A 225 63.07 45.50 38.71
N GLY A 226 62.48 45.46 39.90
CA GLY A 226 62.37 46.66 40.73
C GLY A 226 63.79 47.07 41.11
N PHE A 227 64.20 48.24 40.63
CA PHE A 227 65.26 49.04 41.23
C PHE A 227 64.63 49.94 42.30
#